data_AF-A0A6J3ABU0-F1
#
_entry.id   AF-A0A6J3ABU0-F1
#
_cell.length_a   1.000
_cell.length_b   1.000
_cell.length_c   1.000
_cell.angle_alpha   90.00
_cell.angle_beta   90.00
_cell.angle_gamma   90.00
#
_symmetry.space_group_name_H-M   'P 1'
#
loop_
_entity.id
_entity.type
_entity.pdbx_description
1 polymer ?
#
loop_
_entity_poly.entity_id
_entity_poly.type
_entity_poly.pdbx_seq_one_letter_code
_entity_poly.pdbx_strand_id
1 'polypeptide(L)'
;MLDARHIEIQRMESTMASISRSASLFEVSVPDYKHLRQCRREMRQLKELWDVIGMVTSSIHAWEATPWRNSNVEAMELECKWFARLIRALDKGVRAWEAFTGLETTVLNTLTSLRAVAELQNPAIRERHWRQLMQATGVSFTVDEGTTLAHLLQLQLHHFEDEVRGIVDKAVKEMGMEKILKEVQTTWVGMEFQYEPHPRTGMPLLQSDEDLIEVLEDSQVQLQNLMMSKYIAFFLEEVSGWQKKLSTADAVISIWFDVQRTWSHLESIFIGSEDIRAQLPQVPAKEILLPLFPPPSQGTTPQFLRPLDLSSSASCLGFTPGYLQQTLTLQAKSQDSKRFEGIDNDFKELAYDAQKTPNVVEATNKSGLYEKLEDIQSRLHLCEKALAEYLDTKRLAFPRFYFLSSSDLLDILSNGTAPQQVEVFIK
;
A
#
# COMPACT_ATOMS: atom_id res chain seq x y z
N MET A 1 8.54 26.17 -62.57
CA MET A 1 7.72 25.49 -63.62
C MET A 1 6.33 26.13 -63.74
N LEU A 2 5.61 26.32 -62.63
CA LEU A 2 4.29 26.98 -62.62
C LEU A 2 4.31 28.39 -63.21
N ASP A 3 5.30 29.21 -62.84
CA ASP A 3 5.39 30.59 -63.35
C ASP A 3 5.61 30.66 -64.86
N ALA A 4 6.40 29.74 -65.42
CA ALA A 4 6.61 29.65 -66.86
C ALA A 4 5.30 29.34 -67.62
N ARG A 5 4.49 28.40 -67.09
CA ARG A 5 3.17 28.05 -67.67
C ARG A 5 2.15 29.16 -67.46
N HIS A 6 2.22 29.88 -66.34
CA HIS A 6 1.40 31.07 -66.11
C HIS A 6 1.65 32.14 -67.19
N ILE A 7 2.92 32.42 -67.50
CA ILE A 7 3.32 33.39 -68.53
C ILE A 7 2.83 32.95 -69.91
N GLU A 8 2.94 31.66 -70.23
CA GLU A 8 2.46 31.10 -71.49
C GLU A 8 0.94 31.25 -71.65
N ILE A 9 0.16 30.91 -70.60
CA ILE A 9 -1.29 31.10 -70.59
C ILE A 9 -1.65 32.59 -70.73
N GLN A 10 -0.95 33.49 -70.03
CA GLN A 10 -1.17 34.94 -70.18
C GLN A 10 -0.90 35.42 -71.61
N ARG A 11 0.13 34.89 -72.28
CA ARG A 11 0.42 35.22 -73.68
C ARG A 11 -0.70 34.72 -74.61
N MET A 12 -1.24 33.54 -74.36
CA MET A 12 -2.38 33.00 -75.10
C MET A 12 -3.66 33.82 -74.85
N GLU A 13 -3.90 34.27 -73.61
CA GLU A 13 -5.01 35.18 -73.26
C GLU A 13 -4.90 36.54 -73.95
N SER A 14 -3.69 37.12 -74.02
CA SER A 14 -3.42 38.36 -74.75
C SER A 14 -3.66 38.21 -76.26
N THR A 15 -3.20 37.10 -76.83
CA THR A 15 -3.40 36.78 -78.26
C THR A 15 -4.89 36.59 -78.57
N MET A 16 -5.60 35.82 -77.74
CA MET A 16 -7.05 35.67 -77.81
C MET A 16 -7.76 37.03 -77.75
N ALA A 17 -7.40 37.90 -76.80
CA ALA A 17 -8.00 39.23 -76.68
C ALA A 17 -7.75 40.11 -77.92
N SER A 18 -6.60 39.98 -78.58
CA SER A 18 -6.31 40.67 -79.84
C SER A 18 -7.15 40.13 -81.00
N ILE A 19 -7.29 38.81 -81.11
CA ILE A 19 -8.10 38.14 -82.14
C ILE A 19 -9.58 38.49 -81.94
N SER A 20 -10.10 38.41 -80.71
CA SER A 20 -11.49 38.75 -80.40
C SER A 20 -11.83 40.22 -80.71
N ARG A 21 -10.92 41.16 -80.41
CA ARG A 21 -11.09 42.57 -80.78
C ARG A 21 -11.14 42.76 -82.30
N SER A 22 -10.26 42.06 -83.03
CA SER A 22 -10.21 42.14 -84.49
C SER A 22 -11.45 41.50 -85.13
N ALA A 23 -11.87 40.32 -84.67
CA ALA A 23 -13.07 39.65 -85.15
C ALA A 23 -14.36 40.44 -84.84
N SER A 24 -14.44 41.09 -83.68
CA SER A 24 -15.54 42.00 -83.34
C SER A 24 -15.61 43.21 -84.28
N LEU A 25 -14.47 43.71 -84.77
CA LEU A 25 -14.42 44.82 -85.73
C LEU A 25 -14.97 44.40 -87.11
N PHE A 26 -14.85 43.12 -87.47
CA PHE A 26 -15.33 42.55 -88.72
C PHE A 26 -16.66 41.79 -88.58
N GLU A 27 -17.34 41.89 -87.42
CA GLU A 27 -18.59 41.18 -87.11
C GLU A 27 -18.52 39.65 -87.30
N VAL A 28 -17.33 39.07 -87.15
CA VAL A 28 -17.10 37.63 -87.27
C VAL A 28 -17.34 36.96 -85.92
N SER A 29 -18.05 35.83 -85.91
CA SER A 29 -18.26 35.04 -84.71
C SER A 29 -16.93 34.48 -84.18
N VAL A 30 -16.67 34.73 -82.90
CA VAL A 30 -15.44 34.26 -82.23
C VAL A 30 -15.71 32.90 -81.58
N PRO A 31 -14.82 31.90 -81.76
CA PRO A 31 -14.92 30.63 -81.05
C PRO A 31 -14.89 30.81 -79.52
N ASP A 32 -15.65 29.99 -78.79
CA ASP A 32 -15.61 30.01 -77.32
C ASP A 32 -14.35 29.30 -76.80
N TYR A 33 -13.42 30.07 -76.23
CA TYR A 33 -12.15 29.58 -75.69
C TYR A 33 -12.31 28.97 -74.28
N LYS A 34 -13.24 28.02 -74.12
CA LYS A 34 -13.55 27.36 -72.83
C LYS A 34 -12.31 26.74 -72.18
N HIS A 35 -11.47 26.07 -72.97
CA HIS A 35 -10.24 25.43 -72.48
C HIS A 35 -9.22 26.42 -71.93
N LEU A 36 -9.04 27.59 -72.57
CA LEU A 36 -8.11 28.60 -72.07
C LEU A 36 -8.58 29.19 -70.74
N ARG A 37 -9.89 29.45 -70.60
CA ARG A 37 -10.49 29.89 -69.34
C ARG A 37 -10.38 28.82 -68.24
N GLN A 38 -10.56 27.56 -68.60
CA GLN A 38 -10.35 26.41 -67.70
C GLN A 38 -8.89 26.37 -67.21
N CYS A 39 -7.91 26.38 -68.12
CA CYS A 39 -6.49 26.36 -67.77
C CYS A 39 -6.12 27.56 -66.88
N ARG A 40 -6.68 28.75 -67.14
CA ARG A 40 -6.46 29.92 -66.27
C ARG A 40 -6.98 29.69 -64.85
N ARG A 41 -8.16 29.09 -64.71
CA ARG A 41 -8.76 28.79 -63.40
C ARG A 41 -7.93 27.74 -62.65
N GLU A 42 -7.60 26.64 -63.31
CA GLU A 42 -6.78 25.56 -62.74
C GLU A 42 -5.39 26.06 -62.35
N MET A 43 -4.77 26.93 -63.16
CA MET A 43 -3.48 27.53 -62.85
C MET A 43 -3.51 28.37 -61.56
N ARG A 44 -4.60 29.11 -61.31
CA ARG A 44 -4.78 29.88 -60.07
C ARG A 44 -4.95 28.95 -58.87
N GLN A 45 -5.79 27.93 -59.01
CA GLN A 45 -6.04 26.92 -57.98
C GLN A 45 -4.76 26.14 -57.63
N LEU A 46 -3.94 25.82 -58.63
CA LEU A 46 -2.66 25.15 -58.45
C LEU A 46 -1.66 26.05 -57.73
N LYS A 47 -1.60 27.34 -58.07
CA LYS A 47 -0.75 28.29 -57.34
C LYS A 47 -1.16 28.39 -55.87
N GLU A 48 -2.46 28.53 -55.61
CA GLU A 48 -3.00 28.59 -54.24
C GLU A 48 -2.66 27.31 -53.45
N LEU A 49 -2.87 26.13 -54.03
CA LEU A 49 -2.51 24.86 -53.39
C LEU A 49 -1.01 24.77 -53.08
N TRP A 50 -0.14 25.11 -54.05
CA TRP A 50 1.31 25.06 -53.83
C TRP A 50 1.81 26.10 -52.82
N ASP A 51 1.13 27.25 -52.69
CA ASP A 51 1.44 28.23 -51.66
C ASP A 51 1.10 27.70 -50.26
N VAL A 52 -0.04 27.00 -50.12
CA VAL A 52 -0.40 26.32 -48.86
C VAL A 52 0.58 25.18 -48.57
N ILE A 53 0.96 24.36 -49.57
CA ILE A 53 1.97 23.30 -49.40
C ILE A 53 3.29 23.90 -48.92
N GLY A 54 3.75 24.97 -49.56
CA GLY A 54 4.99 25.65 -49.19
C GLY A 54 4.95 26.21 -47.77
N MET A 55 3.83 26.79 -47.37
CA MET A 55 3.62 27.31 -46.01
C MET A 55 3.67 26.18 -44.97
N VAL A 56 2.89 25.12 -45.17
CA VAL A 56 2.82 23.97 -44.25
C VAL A 56 4.19 23.29 -44.11
N THR A 57 4.85 22.99 -45.23
CA THR A 57 6.17 22.33 -45.22
C THR A 57 7.23 23.20 -44.55
N SER A 58 7.22 24.51 -44.79
CA SER A 58 8.14 25.44 -44.13
C SER A 58 7.92 25.51 -42.62
N SER A 59 6.66 25.55 -42.15
CA SER A 59 6.35 25.52 -40.72
C SER A 59 6.78 24.20 -40.08
N ILE A 60 6.51 23.05 -40.71
CA ILE A 60 6.93 21.74 -40.20
C ILE A 60 8.46 21.65 -40.09
N HIS A 61 9.19 22.08 -41.12
CA HIS A 61 10.66 22.12 -41.08
C HIS A 61 11.21 23.07 -39.99
N ALA A 62 10.52 24.18 -39.73
CA ALA A 62 10.89 25.06 -38.61
C ALA A 62 10.69 24.36 -37.26
N TRP A 63 9.63 23.58 -37.09
CA TRP A 63 9.38 22.83 -35.87
C TRP A 63 10.39 21.70 -35.64
N GLU A 64 10.84 21.02 -36.70
CA GLU A 64 11.85 19.95 -36.64
C GLU A 64 13.16 20.41 -35.95
N ALA A 65 13.53 21.68 -36.11
CA ALA A 65 14.72 22.27 -35.49
C ALA A 65 14.55 22.63 -34.00
N THR A 66 13.34 22.53 -33.46
CA THR A 66 13.07 22.92 -32.06
C THR A 66 13.48 21.83 -31.06
N PRO A 67 14.06 22.20 -29.90
CA PRO A 67 14.31 21.24 -28.81
C PRO A 67 13.00 20.73 -28.22
N TRP A 68 12.92 19.41 -28.03
CA TRP A 68 11.71 18.73 -27.56
C TRP A 68 11.23 19.17 -26.18
N ARG A 69 12.15 19.35 -25.21
CA ARG A 69 11.79 19.56 -23.80
C ARG A 69 11.12 20.91 -23.53
N ASN A 70 11.42 21.91 -24.36
CA ASN A 70 10.90 23.27 -24.24
C ASN A 70 9.99 23.66 -25.42
N SER A 71 9.67 22.72 -26.32
CA SER A 71 8.81 23.00 -27.46
C SER A 71 7.37 23.20 -26.98
N ASN A 72 6.75 24.30 -27.42
CA ASN A 72 5.33 24.52 -27.22
C ASN A 72 4.52 23.69 -28.24
N VAL A 73 4.33 22.41 -27.93
CA VAL A 73 3.59 21.47 -28.77
C VAL A 73 2.12 21.89 -28.94
N GLU A 74 1.53 22.52 -27.93
CA GLU A 74 0.15 23.01 -27.97
C GLU A 74 -0.04 24.09 -29.05
N ALA A 75 0.90 25.04 -29.13
CA ALA A 75 0.89 26.07 -30.18
C ALA A 75 1.02 25.44 -31.58
N MET A 76 1.90 24.45 -31.74
CA MET A 76 2.06 23.71 -33.01
C MET A 76 0.78 22.94 -33.38
N GLU A 77 0.10 22.33 -32.40
CA GLU A 77 -1.19 21.65 -32.61
C GLU A 77 -2.27 22.63 -33.09
N LEU A 78 -2.32 23.83 -32.49
CA LEU A 78 -3.23 24.89 -32.91
C LEU A 78 -2.94 25.37 -34.34
N GLU A 79 -1.66 25.48 -34.71
CA GLU A 79 -1.25 25.82 -36.08
C GLU A 79 -1.62 24.72 -37.08
N CYS A 80 -1.44 23.44 -36.75
CA CYS A 80 -1.95 22.30 -37.54
C CYS A 80 -3.47 22.35 -37.73
N LYS A 81 -4.24 22.67 -36.67
CA LYS A 81 -5.70 22.85 -36.77
C LYS A 81 -6.07 24.02 -37.67
N TRP A 82 -5.27 25.09 -37.67
CA TRP A 82 -5.44 26.22 -38.57
C TRP A 82 -5.14 25.83 -40.02
N PHE A 83 -4.04 25.12 -40.30
CA PHE A 83 -3.73 24.57 -41.63
C PHE A 83 -4.86 23.67 -42.15
N ALA A 84 -5.40 22.79 -41.31
CA ALA A 84 -6.51 21.93 -41.69
C ALA A 84 -7.77 22.74 -42.08
N ARG A 85 -8.03 23.87 -41.43
CA ARG A 85 -9.12 24.79 -41.83
C ARG A 85 -8.83 25.48 -43.16
N LEU A 86 -7.60 25.93 -43.37
CA LEU A 86 -7.15 26.55 -44.62
C LEU A 86 -7.29 25.59 -45.80
N ILE A 87 -6.85 24.34 -45.64
CA ILE A 87 -6.96 23.28 -46.65
C ILE A 87 -8.43 23.01 -47.00
N ARG A 88 -9.31 22.93 -46.00
CA ARG A 88 -10.76 22.72 -46.24
C ARG A 88 -11.42 23.88 -46.98
N ALA A 89 -10.91 25.09 -46.81
CA ALA A 89 -11.41 26.29 -47.48
C ALA A 89 -11.01 26.40 -48.96
N LEU A 90 -10.03 25.61 -49.42
CA LEU A 90 -9.64 25.54 -50.82
C LEU A 90 -10.80 25.08 -51.73
N ASP A 91 -10.74 25.49 -53.00
CA ASP A 91 -11.77 25.18 -53.98
C ASP A 91 -12.01 23.66 -54.10
N LYS A 92 -13.28 23.25 -54.26
CA LYS A 92 -13.63 21.82 -54.30
C LYS A 92 -12.94 21.09 -55.47
N GLY A 93 -12.60 21.79 -56.55
CA GLY A 93 -11.90 21.25 -57.71
C GLY A 93 -10.49 20.76 -57.43
N VAL A 94 -9.80 21.28 -56.40
CA VAL A 94 -8.44 20.85 -56.06
C VAL A 94 -8.39 19.51 -55.31
N ARG A 95 -9.52 19.08 -54.74
CA ARG A 95 -9.57 17.87 -53.88
C ARG A 95 -9.32 16.56 -54.64
N ALA A 96 -9.51 16.58 -55.95
CA ALA A 96 -9.23 15.43 -56.81
C ALA A 96 -7.73 15.27 -57.11
N TRP A 97 -6.89 16.26 -56.76
CA TRP A 97 -5.47 16.22 -57.04
C TRP A 97 -4.71 15.52 -55.91
N GLU A 98 -3.77 14.65 -56.26
CA GLU A 98 -2.93 13.93 -55.29
C GLU A 98 -2.16 14.89 -54.37
N ALA A 99 -1.77 16.07 -54.87
CA ALA A 99 -1.11 17.09 -54.07
C ALA A 99 -2.00 17.61 -52.92
N PHE A 100 -3.32 17.68 -53.11
CA PHE A 100 -4.25 18.03 -52.04
C PHE A 100 -4.33 16.90 -51.00
N THR A 101 -4.52 15.66 -51.46
CA THR A 101 -4.61 14.49 -50.56
C THR A 101 -3.31 14.29 -49.78
N GLY A 102 -2.16 14.48 -50.42
CA GLY A 102 -0.86 14.42 -49.77
C GLY A 102 -0.73 15.49 -48.69
N LEU A 103 -1.06 16.75 -49.00
CA LEU A 103 -1.05 17.85 -48.04
C LEU A 103 -1.97 17.61 -46.84
N GLU A 104 -3.21 17.21 -47.10
CA GLU A 104 -4.19 16.90 -46.05
C GLU A 104 -3.68 15.78 -45.14
N THR A 105 -3.12 14.73 -45.74
CA THR A 105 -2.53 13.59 -45.02
C THR A 105 -1.33 14.03 -44.18
N THR A 106 -0.42 14.84 -44.73
CA THR A 106 0.74 15.36 -43.99
C THR A 106 0.29 16.16 -42.77
N VAL A 107 -0.65 17.10 -42.93
CA VAL A 107 -1.15 17.91 -41.80
C VAL A 107 -1.82 17.04 -40.74
N LEU A 108 -2.63 16.06 -41.14
CA LEU A 108 -3.30 15.17 -40.20
C LEU A 108 -2.31 14.26 -39.45
N ASN A 109 -1.35 13.66 -40.16
CA ASN A 109 -0.34 12.79 -39.55
C ASN A 109 0.59 13.56 -38.61
N THR A 110 1.00 14.79 -39.00
CA THR A 110 1.77 15.68 -38.12
C THR A 110 0.96 16.07 -36.89
N LEU A 111 -0.33 16.40 -37.04
CA LEU A 111 -1.21 16.72 -35.92
C LEU A 111 -1.32 15.55 -34.93
N THR A 112 -1.58 14.33 -35.41
CA THR A 112 -1.66 13.14 -34.55
C THR A 112 -0.32 12.85 -33.88
N SER A 113 0.79 12.96 -34.62
CA SER A 113 2.12 12.78 -34.06
C SER A 113 2.42 13.81 -32.97
N LEU A 114 2.09 15.09 -33.19
CA LEU A 114 2.25 16.16 -32.18
C LEU A 114 1.42 15.91 -30.91
N ARG A 115 0.23 15.30 -31.02
CA ARG A 115 -0.58 14.93 -29.84
C ARG A 115 0.07 13.83 -29.02
N ALA A 116 0.47 12.74 -29.67
CA ALA A 116 1.23 11.67 -29.02
C ALA A 116 2.50 12.23 -28.36
N VAL A 117 3.14 13.18 -29.04
CA VAL A 117 4.28 13.90 -28.54
C VAL A 117 3.98 14.70 -27.25
N ALA A 118 2.87 15.44 -27.21
CA ALA A 118 2.43 16.16 -26.02
C ALA A 118 2.17 15.22 -24.84
N GLU A 119 1.53 14.07 -25.09
CA GLU A 119 1.31 13.04 -24.07
C GLU A 119 2.65 12.50 -23.51
N LEU A 120 3.65 12.33 -24.38
CA LEU A 120 4.99 11.88 -24.01
C LEU A 120 5.83 12.91 -23.24
N GLN A 121 5.41 14.18 -23.17
CA GLN A 121 6.03 15.19 -22.31
C GLN A 121 5.63 15.02 -20.83
N ASN A 122 4.72 14.10 -20.50
CA ASN A 122 4.28 13.85 -19.13
C ASN A 122 5.46 13.42 -18.23
N PRO A 123 5.68 14.08 -17.07
CA PRO A 123 6.78 13.76 -16.16
C PRO A 123 6.71 12.36 -15.53
N ALA A 124 5.55 11.69 -15.59
CA ALA A 124 5.38 10.32 -15.14
C ALA A 124 6.22 9.31 -15.97
N ILE A 125 6.59 9.69 -17.19
CA ILE A 125 7.32 8.85 -18.12
C ILE A 125 8.78 8.73 -17.68
N ARG A 126 9.28 7.50 -17.76
CA ARG A 126 10.59 7.10 -17.26
C ARG A 126 11.24 6.20 -18.28
N GLU A 127 12.53 5.95 -18.09
CA GLU A 127 13.34 5.11 -18.96
C GLU A 127 12.67 3.76 -19.34
N ARG A 128 11.98 3.11 -18.40
CA ARG A 128 11.25 1.85 -18.66
C ARG A 128 10.07 2.00 -19.64
N HIS A 129 9.44 3.17 -19.67
CA HIS A 129 8.34 3.50 -20.58
C HIS A 129 8.90 3.82 -21.98
N TRP A 130 10.04 4.51 -22.05
CA TRP A 130 10.76 4.73 -23.30
C TRP A 130 11.19 3.42 -23.96
N ARG A 131 11.68 2.44 -23.18
CA ARG A 131 11.98 1.09 -23.70
C ARG A 131 10.75 0.37 -24.25
N GLN A 132 9.59 0.50 -23.59
CA GLN A 132 8.33 -0.07 -24.10
C GLN A 132 7.93 0.59 -25.43
N LEU A 133 8.10 1.90 -25.55
CA LEU A 133 7.83 2.64 -26.79
C LEU A 133 8.80 2.24 -27.91
N MET A 134 10.10 2.09 -27.61
CA MET A 134 11.10 1.62 -28.58
C MET A 134 10.79 0.20 -29.07
N GLN A 135 10.29 -0.66 -28.18
CA GLN A 135 9.87 -2.02 -28.55
C GLN A 135 8.62 -2.01 -29.45
N ALA A 136 7.66 -1.12 -29.19
CA ALA A 136 6.45 -0.99 -30.00
C ALA A 136 6.73 -0.38 -31.39
N THR A 137 7.55 0.67 -31.44
CA THR A 137 7.91 1.37 -32.68
C THR A 137 8.98 0.64 -33.50
N GLY A 138 9.75 -0.27 -32.88
CA GLY A 138 10.88 -0.96 -33.52
C GLY A 138 12.10 -0.06 -33.75
N VAL A 139 12.09 1.18 -33.23
CA VAL A 139 13.17 2.15 -33.40
C VAL A 139 13.89 2.33 -32.06
N SER A 140 15.21 2.20 -32.07
CA SER A 140 16.03 2.49 -30.90
C SER A 140 16.45 3.95 -30.89
N PHE A 141 16.06 4.70 -29.87
CA PHE A 141 16.50 6.08 -29.64
C PHE A 141 16.80 6.33 -28.15
N THR A 142 17.68 7.27 -27.85
CA THR A 142 17.93 7.78 -26.49
C THR A 142 17.35 9.19 -26.37
N VAL A 143 16.52 9.42 -25.36
CA VAL A 143 15.93 10.76 -25.10
C VAL A 143 16.90 11.57 -24.26
N ASP A 144 17.89 12.16 -24.93
CA ASP A 144 18.88 13.03 -24.30
C ASP A 144 18.42 14.50 -24.30
N GLU A 145 19.11 15.38 -23.56
CA GLU A 145 18.81 16.82 -23.49
C GLU A 145 18.87 17.53 -24.86
N GLY A 146 19.64 16.98 -25.81
CA GLY A 146 19.76 17.48 -27.19
C GLY A 146 18.70 16.95 -28.17
N THR A 147 17.73 16.16 -27.72
CA THR A 147 16.72 15.57 -28.62
C THR A 147 15.83 16.66 -29.22
N THR A 148 15.84 16.75 -30.55
CA THR A 148 14.96 17.66 -31.30
C THR A 148 13.65 17.00 -31.69
N LEU A 149 12.63 17.80 -31.99
CA LEU A 149 11.33 17.31 -32.46
C LEU A 149 11.46 16.49 -33.76
N ALA A 150 12.44 16.78 -34.61
CA ALA A 150 12.73 15.99 -35.80
C ALA A 150 12.90 14.49 -35.50
N HIS A 151 13.66 14.16 -34.45
CA HIS A 151 13.91 12.77 -34.08
C HIS A 151 12.63 12.04 -33.64
N LEU A 152 11.68 12.76 -33.07
CA LEU A 152 10.42 12.20 -32.57
C LEU A 152 9.34 12.14 -33.64
N LEU A 153 9.32 13.09 -34.58
CA LEU A 153 8.46 13.03 -35.77
C LEU A 153 8.89 11.91 -36.73
N GLN A 154 10.18 11.56 -36.77
CA GLN A 154 10.69 10.41 -37.53
C GLN A 154 10.15 9.06 -37.01
N LEU A 155 9.70 8.98 -35.76
CA LEU A 155 9.10 7.77 -35.18
C LEU A 155 7.71 7.47 -35.74
N GLN A 156 7.12 8.40 -36.51
CA GLN A 156 5.80 8.25 -37.11
C GLN A 156 4.73 7.83 -36.08
N LEU A 157 4.70 8.52 -34.94
CA LEU A 157 3.83 8.21 -33.81
C LEU A 157 2.33 8.19 -34.15
N HIS A 158 1.93 8.76 -35.29
CA HIS A 158 0.58 8.64 -35.83
C HIS A 158 0.13 7.21 -36.16
N HIS A 159 1.06 6.26 -36.29
CA HIS A 159 0.75 4.83 -36.42
C HIS A 159 0.65 4.09 -35.07
N PHE A 160 1.06 4.74 -33.98
CA PHE A 160 1.17 4.13 -32.65
C PHE A 160 0.44 4.96 -31.57
N GLU A 161 -0.63 5.66 -31.95
CA GLU A 161 -1.34 6.59 -31.06
C GLU A 161 -1.88 5.87 -29.82
N ASP A 162 -2.50 4.71 -30.01
CA ASP A 162 -3.10 3.94 -28.92
C ASP A 162 -2.03 3.31 -28.02
N GLU A 163 -0.90 2.88 -28.58
CA GLU A 163 0.24 2.37 -27.83
C GLU A 163 0.89 3.48 -26.98
N VAL A 164 1.08 4.68 -27.55
CA VAL A 164 1.61 5.83 -26.82
C VAL A 164 0.67 6.19 -25.67
N ARG A 165 -0.64 6.31 -25.93
CA ARG A 165 -1.65 6.59 -24.91
C ARG A 165 -1.62 5.54 -23.80
N GLY A 166 -1.57 4.25 -24.15
CA GLY A 166 -1.50 3.16 -23.19
C GLY A 166 -0.24 3.18 -22.32
N ILE A 167 0.91 3.55 -22.89
CA ILE A 167 2.18 3.70 -22.16
C ILE A 167 2.11 4.89 -21.21
N VAL A 168 1.58 6.04 -21.67
CA VAL A 168 1.42 7.26 -20.87
C VAL A 168 0.46 6.98 -19.71
N ASP A 169 -0.68 6.33 -19.98
CA ASP A 169 -1.65 5.94 -18.95
C ASP A 169 -1.02 5.03 -17.90
N LYS A 170 -0.26 4.01 -18.34
CA LYS A 170 0.49 3.14 -17.44
C LYS A 170 1.47 3.95 -16.58
N ALA A 171 2.23 4.85 -17.18
CA ALA A 171 3.20 5.69 -16.49
C ALA A 171 2.53 6.57 -15.42
N VAL A 172 1.41 7.21 -15.75
CA VAL A 172 0.63 8.04 -14.82
C VAL A 172 0.12 7.22 -13.65
N LYS A 173 -0.40 6.00 -13.91
CA LYS A 173 -0.87 5.11 -12.84
C LYS A 173 0.29 4.67 -11.94
N GLU A 174 1.43 4.29 -12.52
CA GLU A 174 2.65 3.93 -11.78
C GLU A 174 3.19 5.10 -10.92
N MET A 175 3.18 6.33 -11.44
CA MET A 175 3.56 7.52 -10.66
C MET A 175 2.64 7.74 -9.46
N GLY A 176 1.33 7.49 -9.61
CA GLY A 176 0.38 7.53 -8.51
C GLY A 176 0.69 6.50 -7.42
N MET A 177 1.06 5.27 -7.81
CA MET A 177 1.45 4.22 -6.84
C MET A 177 2.68 4.61 -6.05
N GLU A 178 3.69 5.14 -6.71
CA GLU A 178 4.91 5.58 -6.06
C GLU A 178 4.70 6.74 -5.11
N LYS A 179 3.76 7.65 -5.44
CA LYS A 179 3.36 8.72 -4.53
C LYS A 179 2.78 8.14 -3.24
N ILE A 180 1.85 7.18 -3.34
CA ILE A 180 1.26 6.49 -2.19
C ILE A 180 2.33 5.75 -1.39
N LEU A 181 3.21 4.99 -2.05
CA LEU A 181 4.31 4.28 -1.37
C LEU A 181 5.24 5.23 -0.62
N LYS A 182 5.57 6.39 -1.22
CA LYS A 182 6.39 7.41 -0.57
C LYS A 182 5.67 8.06 0.60
N GLU A 183 4.37 8.29 0.49
CA GLU A 183 3.52 8.78 1.59
C GLU A 183 3.52 7.77 2.75
N VAL A 184 3.20 6.49 2.49
CA VAL A 184 3.28 5.40 3.49
C VAL A 184 4.66 5.34 4.13
N GLN A 185 5.73 5.32 3.34
CA GLN A 185 7.10 5.29 3.87
C GLN A 185 7.38 6.49 4.78
N THR A 186 6.99 7.70 4.38
CA THR A 186 7.24 8.92 5.16
C THR A 186 6.46 8.90 6.47
N THR A 187 5.20 8.45 6.44
CA THR A 187 4.35 8.30 7.64
C THR A 187 4.99 7.33 8.64
N TRP A 188 5.40 6.14 8.19
CA TRP A 188 5.88 5.09 9.10
C TRP A 188 7.34 5.23 9.54
N VAL A 189 8.14 6.06 8.87
CA VAL A 189 9.51 6.38 9.33
C VAL A 189 9.48 7.22 10.61
N GLY A 190 8.50 8.12 10.74
CA GLY A 190 8.37 9.02 11.89
C GLY A 190 7.39 8.56 12.97
N MET A 191 6.68 7.45 12.77
CA MET A 191 5.68 6.97 13.72
C MET A 191 6.34 6.23 14.90
N GLU A 192 6.10 6.70 16.11
CA GLU A 192 6.70 6.18 17.34
C GLU A 192 5.62 5.74 18.35
N PHE A 193 5.91 4.70 19.12
CA PHE A 193 5.04 4.28 20.22
C PHE A 193 5.11 5.23 21.40
N GLN A 194 3.95 5.49 22.00
CA GLN A 194 3.82 6.24 23.25
C GLN A 194 3.75 5.28 24.44
N TYR A 195 4.34 5.69 25.58
CA TYR A 195 4.45 4.86 26.77
C TYR A 195 3.93 5.57 28.02
N GLU A 196 3.23 4.82 28.87
CA GLU A 196 2.75 5.24 30.18
C GLU A 196 3.36 4.36 31.29
N PRO A 197 3.83 4.93 32.41
CA PRO A 197 4.36 4.14 33.51
C PRO A 197 3.24 3.40 34.26
N HIS A 198 3.42 2.09 34.48
CA HIS A 198 2.49 1.29 35.27
C HIS A 198 2.37 1.83 36.71
N PRO A 199 1.15 2.04 37.26
CA PRO A 199 0.95 2.72 38.54
C PRO A 199 1.70 2.14 39.74
N ARG A 200 1.96 0.82 39.73
CA ARG A 200 2.51 0.10 40.88
C ARG A 200 4.00 -0.20 40.76
N THR A 201 4.48 -0.41 39.53
CA THR A 201 5.81 -0.96 39.25
C THR A 201 6.67 -0.03 38.42
N GLY A 202 6.09 1.04 37.86
CA GLY A 202 6.78 1.99 37.00
C GLY A 202 7.23 1.42 35.65
N MET A 203 6.77 0.21 35.28
CA MET A 203 7.11 -0.40 34.00
C MET A 203 6.51 0.40 32.84
N PRO A 204 7.24 0.60 31.73
CA PRO A 204 6.70 1.30 30.57
C PRO A 204 5.67 0.42 29.84
N LEU A 205 4.41 0.82 29.90
CA LEU A 205 3.31 0.18 29.17
C LEU A 205 3.00 0.95 27.90
N LEU A 206 2.62 0.24 26.84
CA LEU A 206 2.20 0.85 25.59
C LEU A 206 0.85 1.56 25.80
N GLN A 207 0.79 2.82 25.39
CA GLN A 207 -0.44 3.59 25.38
C GLN A 207 -1.28 3.21 24.16
N SER A 208 -2.60 3.10 24.33
CA SER A 208 -3.53 2.96 23.21
C SER A 208 -3.62 4.29 22.46
N ASP A 209 -3.08 4.32 21.24
CA ASP A 209 -3.14 5.46 20.34
C ASP A 209 -4.12 5.10 19.20
N GLU A 210 -5.36 5.61 19.31
CA GLU A 210 -6.41 5.34 18.32
C GLU A 210 -6.05 5.91 16.94
N ASP A 211 -5.36 7.07 16.90
CA ASP A 211 -4.92 7.69 15.65
C ASP A 211 -3.88 6.81 14.95
N LEU A 212 -2.97 6.16 15.71
CA LEU A 212 -2.00 5.20 15.16
C LEU A 212 -2.71 3.99 14.55
N ILE A 213 -3.72 3.43 15.22
CA ILE A 213 -4.48 2.27 14.74
C ILE A 213 -5.25 2.64 13.47
N GLU A 214 -5.91 3.80 13.43
CA GLU A 214 -6.59 4.31 12.24
C GLU A 214 -5.61 4.46 11.06
N VAL A 215 -4.44 5.06 11.28
CA VAL A 215 -3.40 5.22 10.25
C VAL A 215 -2.86 3.87 9.77
N LEU A 216 -2.78 2.86 10.64
CA LEU A 216 -2.39 1.48 10.29
C LEU A 216 -3.39 0.83 9.35
N GLU A 217 -4.68 0.84 9.73
CA GLU A 217 -5.75 0.28 8.93
C GLU A 217 -5.86 0.98 7.57
N ASP A 218 -5.82 2.32 7.56
CA ASP A 218 -5.84 3.13 6.33
C ASP A 218 -4.65 2.81 5.42
N SER A 219 -3.44 2.69 5.98
CA SER A 219 -2.25 2.35 5.20
C SER A 219 -2.35 0.94 4.60
N GLN A 220 -2.88 -0.04 5.35
CA GLN A 220 -3.11 -1.39 4.83
C GLN A 220 -4.15 -1.42 3.71
N VAL A 221 -5.24 -0.64 3.83
CA VAL A 221 -6.26 -0.52 2.78
C VAL A 221 -5.68 0.12 1.51
N GLN A 222 -4.87 1.17 1.67
CA GLN A 222 -4.18 1.81 0.54
C GLN A 222 -3.27 0.82 -0.20
N LEU A 223 -2.44 0.06 0.53
CA LEU A 223 -1.57 -0.97 -0.05
C LEU A 223 -2.37 -2.11 -0.70
N GLN A 224 -3.50 -2.52 -0.10
CA GLN A 224 -4.39 -3.52 -0.68
C GLN A 224 -5.00 -3.05 -2.00
N ASN A 225 -5.39 -1.78 -2.10
CA ASN A 225 -5.87 -1.19 -3.35
C ASN A 225 -4.78 -1.16 -4.44
N LEU A 226 -3.51 -0.92 -4.06
CA LEU A 226 -2.38 -1.02 -4.98
C LEU A 226 -2.20 -2.45 -5.49
N MET A 227 -2.34 -3.46 -4.61
CA MET A 227 -2.26 -4.89 -4.95
C MET A 227 -3.28 -5.33 -6.01
N MET A 228 -4.48 -4.74 -5.99
CA MET A 228 -5.53 -5.05 -6.97
C MET A 228 -5.32 -4.35 -8.32
N SER A 229 -4.37 -3.42 -8.42
CA SER A 229 -4.14 -2.67 -9.64
C SER A 229 -3.38 -3.49 -10.68
N LYS A 230 -3.88 -3.49 -11.92
CA LYS A 230 -3.23 -4.17 -13.05
C LYS A 230 -1.83 -3.63 -13.41
N TYR A 231 -1.43 -2.48 -12.87
CA TYR A 231 -0.13 -1.85 -13.13
C TYR A 231 0.91 -2.13 -12.05
N ILE A 232 0.62 -3.01 -11.08
CA ILE A 232 1.50 -3.27 -9.93
C ILE A 232 2.83 -3.93 -10.28
N ALA A 233 2.99 -4.56 -11.45
CA ALA A 233 4.11 -5.47 -11.76
C ALA A 233 5.50 -4.94 -11.34
N PHE A 234 5.78 -3.65 -11.52
CA PHE A 234 7.05 -3.04 -11.11
C PHE A 234 7.19 -2.84 -9.59
N PHE A 235 6.10 -2.51 -8.90
CA PHE A 235 6.05 -2.21 -7.46
C PHE A 235 5.64 -3.40 -6.59
N LEU A 236 5.41 -4.58 -7.18
CA LEU A 236 4.86 -5.75 -6.48
C LEU A 236 5.68 -6.13 -5.23
N GLU A 237 7.00 -6.18 -5.37
CA GLU A 237 7.89 -6.53 -4.27
C GLU A 237 7.84 -5.49 -3.15
N GLU A 238 7.84 -4.20 -3.50
CA GLU A 238 7.82 -3.11 -2.54
C GLU A 238 6.47 -3.00 -1.81
N VAL A 239 5.35 -3.05 -2.54
CA VAL A 239 3.99 -3.05 -1.98
C VAL A 239 3.78 -4.28 -1.09
N SER A 240 4.20 -5.47 -1.54
CA SER A 240 4.11 -6.70 -0.75
C SER A 240 4.97 -6.64 0.51
N GLY A 241 6.17 -6.07 0.42
CA GLY A 241 7.05 -5.85 1.56
C GLY A 241 6.43 -4.95 2.61
N TRP A 242 5.85 -3.82 2.19
CA TRP A 242 5.11 -2.92 3.10
C TRP A 242 3.86 -3.58 3.68
N GLN A 243 3.08 -4.28 2.86
CA GLN A 243 1.87 -4.96 3.33
C GLN A 243 2.20 -5.99 4.41
N LYS A 244 3.23 -6.81 4.20
CA LYS A 244 3.67 -7.78 5.20
C LYS A 244 4.14 -7.10 6.49
N LYS A 245 4.90 -5.99 6.38
CA LYS A 245 5.38 -5.25 7.56
C LYS A 245 4.24 -4.68 8.39
N LEU A 246 3.26 -4.06 7.75
CA LEU A 246 2.11 -3.47 8.43
C LEU A 246 1.14 -4.54 8.96
N SER A 247 0.93 -5.65 8.26
CA SER A 247 0.14 -6.77 8.79
C SER A 247 0.82 -7.43 9.98
N THR A 248 2.15 -7.52 9.99
CA THR A 248 2.89 -8.01 11.15
C THR A 248 2.78 -7.01 12.31
N ALA A 249 2.86 -5.71 12.03
CA ALA A 249 2.68 -4.67 13.02
C ALA A 249 1.30 -4.75 13.69
N ASP A 250 0.24 -4.86 12.91
CA ASP A 250 -1.14 -5.02 13.37
C ASP A 250 -1.30 -6.24 14.29
N ALA A 251 -0.85 -7.41 13.83
CA ALA A 251 -0.92 -8.64 14.61
C ALA A 251 -0.13 -8.55 15.93
N VAL A 252 1.06 -7.95 15.91
CA VAL A 252 1.90 -7.75 17.11
C VAL A 252 1.27 -6.73 18.06
N ILE A 253 0.69 -5.64 17.56
CA ILE A 253 0.03 -4.62 18.37
C ILE A 253 -1.20 -5.23 19.07
N SER A 254 -2.04 -5.97 18.34
CA SER A 254 -3.22 -6.64 18.91
C SER A 254 -2.84 -7.59 20.04
N ILE A 255 -1.90 -8.51 19.79
CA ILE A 255 -1.51 -9.49 20.81
C ILE A 255 -0.77 -8.82 21.99
N TRP A 256 -0.01 -7.75 21.73
CA TRP A 256 0.64 -7.00 22.79
C TRP A 256 -0.38 -6.38 23.74
N PHE A 257 -1.43 -5.74 23.23
CA PHE A 257 -2.48 -5.16 24.07
C PHE A 257 -3.24 -6.22 24.86
N ASP A 258 -3.47 -7.40 24.27
CA ASP A 258 -4.10 -8.53 24.98
C ASP A 258 -3.20 -9.06 26.12
N VAL A 259 -1.90 -9.23 25.85
CA VAL A 259 -0.89 -9.61 26.85
C VAL A 259 -0.81 -8.56 27.94
N GLN A 260 -0.70 -7.28 27.58
CA GLN A 260 -0.60 -6.18 28.54
C GLN A 260 -1.85 -6.10 29.43
N ARG A 261 -3.04 -6.28 28.87
CA ARG A 261 -4.31 -6.30 29.61
C ARG A 261 -4.38 -7.47 30.59
N THR A 262 -4.11 -8.68 30.11
CA THR A 262 -4.18 -9.90 30.95
C THR A 262 -3.08 -9.92 32.00
N TRP A 263 -1.86 -9.53 31.65
CA TRP A 263 -0.76 -9.38 32.60
C TRP A 263 -1.06 -8.32 33.66
N SER A 264 -1.56 -7.13 33.29
CA SER A 264 -1.88 -6.07 34.28
C SER A 264 -2.95 -6.53 35.26
N HIS A 265 -3.97 -7.26 34.76
CA HIS A 265 -5.00 -7.86 35.60
C HIS A 265 -4.41 -8.89 36.59
N LEU A 266 -3.64 -9.85 36.09
CA LEU A 266 -3.05 -10.88 36.94
C LEU A 266 -1.96 -10.36 37.88
N GLU A 267 -1.21 -9.32 37.49
CA GLU A 267 -0.19 -8.67 38.30
C GLU A 267 -0.81 -8.03 39.55
N SER A 268 -1.95 -7.36 39.39
CA SER A 268 -2.68 -6.76 40.51
C SER A 268 -3.13 -7.82 41.53
N ILE A 269 -3.41 -9.04 41.08
CA ILE A 269 -3.90 -10.15 41.90
C ILE A 269 -2.73 -10.88 42.57
N PHE A 270 -1.75 -11.35 41.79
CA PHE A 270 -0.66 -12.20 42.29
C PHE A 270 0.45 -11.42 43.00
N ILE A 271 0.71 -10.18 42.58
CA ILE A 271 1.81 -9.36 43.13
C ILE A 271 1.25 -8.16 43.93
N GLY A 272 0.08 -7.62 43.57
CA GLY A 272 -0.56 -6.48 44.24
C GLY A 272 -1.14 -6.77 45.62
N SER A 273 -1.60 -7.99 45.88
CA SER A 273 -2.25 -8.35 47.14
C SER A 273 -1.43 -9.38 47.92
N GLU A 274 -0.71 -8.89 48.94
CA GLU A 274 0.14 -9.74 49.80
C GLU A 274 -0.69 -10.81 50.54
N ASP A 275 -1.95 -10.51 50.86
CA ASP A 275 -2.88 -11.43 51.51
C ASP A 275 -3.44 -12.54 50.59
N ILE A 276 -3.74 -12.28 49.30
CA ILE A 276 -4.07 -13.37 48.36
C ILE A 276 -2.82 -14.23 48.15
N ARG A 277 -1.64 -13.61 48.03
CA ARG A 277 -0.36 -14.33 47.92
C ARG A 277 -0.03 -15.15 49.17
N ALA A 278 -0.48 -14.74 50.37
CA ALA A 278 -0.32 -15.50 51.61
C ALA A 278 -1.37 -16.63 51.75
N GLN A 279 -2.56 -16.45 51.19
CA GLN A 279 -3.58 -17.51 51.08
C GLN A 279 -3.30 -18.50 49.93
N LEU A 280 -2.43 -18.13 49.00
CA LEU A 280 -1.79 -19.01 48.01
C LEU A 280 -0.53 -19.63 48.68
N PRO A 281 -0.47 -20.94 48.94
CA PRO A 281 0.62 -21.52 49.73
C PRO A 281 1.98 -21.36 49.04
N GLN A 282 2.88 -20.61 49.68
CA GLN A 282 4.31 -20.64 49.38
C GLN A 282 4.96 -21.77 50.18
N VAL A 283 4.91 -23.01 49.67
CA VAL A 283 5.66 -24.12 50.27
C VAL A 283 6.48 -24.83 49.20
N PRO A 284 7.83 -24.87 49.32
CA PRO A 284 8.65 -25.66 48.42
C PRO A 284 8.31 -27.15 48.56
N ALA A 285 8.01 -27.81 47.44
CA ALA A 285 7.58 -29.21 47.34
C ALA A 285 8.54 -30.27 47.95
N LYS A 286 9.68 -29.86 48.53
CA LYS A 286 10.67 -30.77 49.12
C LYS A 286 10.52 -31.01 50.61
N GLU A 287 9.80 -30.18 51.37
CA GLU A 287 9.77 -30.31 52.84
C GLU A 287 8.55 -31.06 53.40
N ILE A 288 7.55 -31.41 52.58
CA ILE A 288 6.36 -32.14 53.06
C ILE A 288 6.60 -33.66 53.11
N LEU A 289 7.73 -34.17 52.59
CA LEU A 289 7.95 -35.62 52.47
C LEU A 289 8.77 -36.30 53.58
N LEU A 290 9.29 -35.61 54.60
CA LEU A 290 9.97 -36.27 55.74
C LEU A 290 9.70 -35.49 57.04
N PRO A 291 9.16 -36.09 58.12
CA PRO A 291 9.38 -37.48 58.54
C PRO A 291 8.09 -38.24 58.94
N LEU A 292 7.77 -39.33 58.24
CA LEU A 292 6.79 -40.32 58.72
C LEU A 292 7.32 -41.75 58.83
N PHE A 293 8.64 -41.96 58.69
CA PHE A 293 9.23 -43.27 58.97
C PHE A 293 10.23 -43.18 60.15
N PRO A 294 10.03 -43.95 61.23
CA PRO A 294 11.08 -44.17 62.21
C PRO A 294 12.21 -44.99 61.57
N PRO A 295 13.46 -44.90 62.08
CA PRO A 295 14.58 -45.62 61.48
C PRO A 295 14.35 -47.15 61.59
N PRO A 296 14.72 -47.92 60.57
CA PRO A 296 14.46 -49.36 60.56
C PRO A 296 15.30 -50.06 61.63
N SER A 297 14.64 -50.79 62.53
CA SER A 297 15.27 -51.88 63.26
C SER A 297 15.63 -53.00 62.28
N GLN A 298 16.75 -53.65 62.56
CA GLN A 298 17.49 -54.50 61.64
C GLN A 298 16.65 -55.61 60.97
N GLY A 299 16.88 -55.80 59.67
CA GLY A 299 16.67 -57.09 59.03
C GLY A 299 15.52 -57.20 58.04
N THR A 300 15.35 -56.26 57.11
CA THR A 300 14.61 -56.57 55.87
C THR A 300 15.07 -55.70 54.70
N THR A 301 15.42 -56.35 53.59
CA THR A 301 15.77 -55.74 52.30
C THR A 301 14.61 -54.92 51.73
N PRO A 302 14.86 -53.75 51.11
CA PRO A 302 13.81 -52.91 50.56
C PRO A 302 13.33 -53.45 49.21
N GLN A 303 12.04 -53.81 49.12
CA GLN A 303 11.35 -53.97 47.84
C GLN A 303 10.68 -52.64 47.47
N PHE A 304 11.00 -52.13 46.28
CA PHE A 304 10.33 -50.98 45.67
C PHE A 304 8.88 -51.35 45.32
N LEU A 305 7.91 -50.72 45.98
CA LEU A 305 6.50 -50.81 45.63
C LEU A 305 6.10 -49.77 44.58
N ARG A 306 5.22 -50.17 43.65
CA ARG A 306 4.72 -49.34 42.54
C ARG A 306 3.58 -48.41 42.98
N PRO A 307 3.26 -47.34 42.21
CA PRO A 307 2.33 -46.27 42.60
C PRO A 307 0.86 -46.67 42.84
N LEU A 308 0.45 -47.91 42.53
CA LEU A 308 -0.93 -48.37 42.64
C LEU A 308 -1.33 -48.83 44.05
N ASP A 309 -0.36 -49.04 44.95
CA ASP A 309 -0.62 -49.49 46.33
C ASP A 309 -0.88 -48.33 47.31
N LEU A 310 -0.66 -47.08 46.89
CA LEU A 310 -0.87 -45.88 47.72
C LEU A 310 -2.34 -45.60 48.06
N SER A 311 -3.28 -46.05 47.21
CA SER A 311 -4.72 -45.87 47.45
C SER A 311 -5.23 -46.77 48.59
N SER A 312 -4.66 -47.96 48.74
CA SER A 312 -5.05 -48.91 49.78
C SER A 312 -4.44 -48.52 51.14
N SER A 313 -3.20 -48.01 51.15
CA SER A 313 -2.53 -47.54 52.37
C SER A 313 -3.06 -46.22 52.93
N ALA A 314 -3.65 -45.34 52.10
CA ALA A 314 -4.21 -44.06 52.55
C ALA A 314 -5.41 -44.23 53.50
N SER A 315 -6.17 -45.33 53.33
CA SER A 315 -7.30 -45.67 54.20
C SER A 315 -6.85 -46.08 55.61
N CYS A 316 -5.62 -46.57 55.77
CA CYS A 316 -5.06 -46.98 57.05
C CYS A 316 -4.46 -45.82 57.87
N LEU A 317 -4.24 -44.64 57.27
CA LEU A 317 -3.63 -43.47 57.92
C LEU A 317 -4.62 -42.37 58.30
N GLY A 318 -5.93 -42.58 58.12
CA GLY A 318 -6.97 -41.68 58.63
C GLY A 318 -7.10 -40.33 57.90
N PHE A 319 -6.57 -40.19 56.68
CA PHE A 319 -6.77 -38.98 55.89
C PHE A 319 -8.16 -38.98 55.25
N THR A 320 -8.98 -37.97 55.57
CA THR A 320 -10.28 -37.77 54.93
C THR A 320 -10.09 -37.40 53.45
N PRO A 321 -11.03 -37.73 52.54
CA PRO A 321 -10.96 -37.34 51.12
C PRO A 321 -10.76 -35.82 50.92
N GLY A 322 -11.30 -35.02 51.85
CA GLY A 322 -11.11 -33.56 51.88
C GLY A 322 -9.65 -33.14 52.09
N TYR A 323 -8.87 -33.88 52.89
CA TYR A 323 -7.46 -33.56 53.13
C TYR A 323 -6.60 -33.75 51.87
N LEU A 324 -6.82 -34.83 51.13
CA LEU A 324 -6.12 -35.12 49.88
C LEU A 324 -6.46 -34.10 48.77
N GLN A 325 -7.73 -33.69 48.67
CA GLN A 325 -8.18 -32.69 47.73
C GLN A 325 -7.70 -31.27 48.11
N GLN A 326 -7.57 -30.99 49.41
CA GLN A 326 -7.00 -29.76 49.93
C GLN A 326 -5.48 -29.70 49.68
N THR A 327 -4.74 -30.81 49.84
CA THR A 327 -3.32 -30.87 49.46
C THR A 327 -3.09 -30.75 47.95
N LEU A 328 -3.92 -31.37 47.11
CA LEU A 328 -3.84 -31.23 45.64
C LEU A 328 -4.17 -29.81 45.17
N THR A 329 -5.18 -29.17 45.75
CA THR A 329 -5.51 -27.76 45.45
C THR A 329 -4.47 -26.79 46.00
N LEU A 330 -3.80 -27.10 47.12
CA LEU A 330 -2.68 -26.31 47.64
C LEU A 330 -1.42 -26.46 46.76
N GLN A 331 -1.16 -27.66 46.25
CA GLN A 331 0.00 -27.94 45.40
C GLN A 331 -0.12 -27.27 44.01
N ALA A 332 -1.34 -27.23 43.43
CA ALA A 332 -1.63 -26.47 42.21
C ALA A 332 -1.41 -24.95 42.40
N LYS A 333 -1.89 -24.37 43.51
CA LYS A 333 -1.78 -22.92 43.80
C LYS A 333 -0.35 -22.40 43.96
N SER A 334 0.58 -23.20 44.50
CA SER A 334 1.99 -22.81 44.64
C SER A 334 2.74 -22.75 43.30
N GLN A 335 2.25 -23.50 42.30
CA GLN A 335 2.86 -23.62 40.99
C GLN A 335 2.49 -22.43 40.10
N ASP A 336 1.27 -21.91 40.23
CA ASP A 336 0.77 -20.81 39.40
C ASP A 336 1.38 -19.45 39.77
N SER A 337 1.65 -19.19 41.05
CA SER A 337 2.40 -17.98 41.46
C SER A 337 3.82 -17.97 40.89
N LYS A 338 4.51 -19.12 40.86
CA LYS A 338 5.86 -19.24 40.25
C LYS A 338 5.83 -19.16 38.73
N ARG A 339 4.78 -19.71 38.11
CA ARG A 339 4.54 -19.56 36.67
C ARG A 339 4.35 -18.08 36.31
N PHE A 340 3.57 -17.34 37.11
CA PHE A 340 3.35 -15.91 36.91
C PHE A 340 4.63 -15.09 37.08
N GLU A 341 5.47 -15.37 38.08
CA GLU A 341 6.78 -14.71 38.21
C GLU A 341 7.68 -14.87 36.97
N GLY A 342 7.67 -16.06 36.35
CA GLY A 342 8.35 -16.28 35.08
C GLY A 342 7.77 -15.41 33.96
N ILE A 343 6.44 -15.37 33.83
CA ILE A 343 5.75 -14.56 32.83
C ILE A 343 6.03 -13.06 33.02
N ASP A 344 6.00 -12.60 34.27
CA ASP A 344 6.24 -11.21 34.64
C ASP A 344 7.65 -10.76 34.25
N ASN A 345 8.66 -11.61 34.46
CA ASN A 345 10.04 -11.32 34.01
C ASN A 345 10.15 -11.30 32.47
N ASP A 346 9.53 -12.26 31.78
CA ASP A 346 9.55 -12.33 30.32
C ASP A 346 8.87 -11.09 29.69
N PHE A 347 7.70 -10.69 30.22
CA PHE A 347 6.99 -9.50 29.74
C PHE A 347 7.74 -8.21 30.05
N LYS A 348 8.35 -8.09 31.24
CA LYS A 348 9.23 -6.96 31.59
C LYS A 348 10.37 -6.80 30.61
N GLU A 349 11.06 -7.90 30.30
CA GLU A 349 12.18 -7.87 29.36
C GLU A 349 11.73 -7.37 27.98
N LEU A 350 10.59 -7.87 27.49
CA LEU A 350 10.00 -7.40 26.23
C LEU A 350 9.61 -5.93 26.30
N ALA A 351 8.95 -5.47 27.36
CA ALA A 351 8.51 -4.08 27.50
C ALA A 351 9.69 -3.10 27.50
N TYR A 352 10.77 -3.41 28.22
CA TYR A 352 11.98 -2.61 28.20
C TYR A 352 12.71 -2.66 26.85
N ASP A 353 12.69 -3.80 26.16
CA ASP A 353 13.30 -3.90 24.82
C ASP A 353 12.50 -3.16 23.75
N ALA A 354 11.17 -3.14 23.85
CA ALA A 354 10.30 -2.36 22.99
C ALA A 354 10.60 -0.86 23.13
N GLN A 355 10.78 -0.36 24.36
CA GLN A 355 11.09 1.05 24.62
C GLN A 355 12.41 1.52 23.99
N LYS A 356 13.39 0.63 23.75
CA LYS A 356 14.66 0.99 23.09
C LYS A 356 14.49 1.30 21.60
N THR A 357 13.44 0.78 20.98
CA THR A 357 13.13 0.95 19.56
C THR A 357 11.80 1.70 19.45
N PRO A 358 11.82 3.04 19.41
CA PRO A 358 10.58 3.82 19.46
C PRO A 358 9.73 3.66 18.19
N ASN A 359 10.35 3.42 17.03
CA ASN A 359 9.64 3.28 15.76
C ASN A 359 8.71 2.06 15.74
N VAL A 360 7.45 2.28 15.38
CA VAL A 360 6.38 1.26 15.41
C VAL A 360 6.70 0.06 14.52
N VAL A 361 7.13 0.31 13.28
CA VAL A 361 7.40 -0.76 12.30
C VAL A 361 8.64 -1.55 12.70
N GLU A 362 9.70 -0.86 13.13
CA GLU A 362 10.93 -1.51 13.57
C GLU A 362 10.74 -2.35 14.85
N ALA A 363 9.99 -1.83 15.83
CA ALA A 363 9.71 -2.53 17.07
C ALA A 363 8.88 -3.80 16.85
N THR A 364 7.85 -3.72 16.01
CA THR A 364 6.92 -4.84 15.76
C THR A 364 7.48 -5.90 14.82
N ASN A 365 8.36 -5.54 13.88
CA ASN A 365 8.92 -6.46 12.89
C ASN A 365 10.18 -7.22 13.37
N LYS A 366 10.47 -7.19 14.69
CA LYS A 366 11.54 -8.01 15.28
C LYS A 366 11.24 -9.50 15.12
N SER A 367 12.24 -10.26 14.68
CA SER A 367 12.09 -11.70 14.44
C SER A 367 11.69 -12.47 15.71
N GLY A 368 10.62 -13.26 15.63
CA GLY A 368 10.14 -14.10 16.73
C GLY A 368 9.41 -13.33 17.85
N LEU A 369 9.16 -12.03 17.70
CA LEU A 369 8.43 -11.25 18.70
C LEU A 369 6.99 -11.74 18.85
N TYR A 370 6.29 -11.96 17.74
CA TYR A 370 4.92 -12.47 17.74
C TYR A 370 4.80 -13.81 18.48
N GLU A 371 5.69 -14.77 18.16
CA GLU A 371 5.71 -16.09 18.79
C GLU A 371 5.95 -16.01 20.30
N LYS A 372 6.82 -15.09 20.76
CA LYS A 372 7.06 -14.85 22.19
C LYS A 372 5.82 -14.28 22.89
N LEU A 373 5.14 -13.32 22.25
CA LEU A 373 3.90 -12.75 22.79
C LEU A 373 2.79 -13.80 22.85
N GLU A 374 2.71 -14.69 21.87
CA GLU A 374 1.76 -15.80 21.86
C GLU A 374 2.05 -16.83 22.98
N ASP A 375 3.32 -17.18 23.22
CA ASP A 375 3.71 -18.03 24.35
C ASP A 375 3.32 -17.39 25.69
N ILE A 376 3.62 -16.09 25.85
CA ILE A 376 3.25 -15.34 27.06
C ILE A 376 1.73 -15.32 27.24
N GLN A 377 0.97 -15.01 26.19
CA GLN A 377 -0.50 -14.97 26.24
C GLN A 377 -1.07 -16.34 26.61
N SER A 378 -0.55 -17.41 26.03
CA SER A 378 -0.96 -18.79 26.35
C SER A 378 -0.72 -19.12 27.82
N ARG A 379 0.45 -18.75 28.36
CA ARG A 379 0.80 -18.94 29.77
C ARG A 379 -0.04 -18.07 30.71
N LEU A 380 -0.36 -16.83 30.31
CA LEU A 380 -1.27 -15.94 31.05
C LEU A 380 -2.66 -16.55 31.14
N HIS A 381 -3.18 -17.09 30.03
CA HIS A 381 -4.49 -17.72 30.00
C HIS A 381 -4.58 -18.98 30.88
N LEU A 382 -3.48 -19.75 31.00
CA LEU A 382 -3.41 -20.85 31.97
C LEU A 382 -3.52 -20.36 33.42
N CYS A 383 -2.88 -19.23 33.75
CA CYS A 383 -2.97 -18.63 35.08
C CYS A 383 -4.38 -18.09 35.36
N GLU A 384 -4.99 -17.44 34.38
CA GLU A 384 -6.38 -16.94 34.45
C GLU A 384 -7.37 -18.09 34.68
N LYS A 385 -7.23 -19.19 33.93
CA LYS A 385 -8.06 -20.39 34.09
C LYS A 385 -7.92 -21.00 35.48
N ALA A 386 -6.68 -21.15 35.97
CA ALA A 386 -6.43 -21.68 37.31
C ALA A 386 -7.03 -20.78 38.40
N LEU A 387 -6.96 -19.46 38.23
CA LEU A 387 -7.59 -18.50 39.12
C LEU A 387 -9.12 -18.62 39.10
N ALA A 388 -9.73 -18.75 37.93
CA ALA A 388 -11.17 -18.93 37.79
C ALA A 388 -11.66 -20.21 38.49
N GLU A 389 -10.97 -21.34 38.26
CA GLU A 389 -11.27 -22.62 38.94
C GLU A 389 -11.14 -22.51 40.47
N TYR A 390 -10.16 -21.74 40.96
CA TYR A 390 -10.02 -21.44 42.37
C TYR A 390 -11.20 -20.63 42.93
N LEU A 391 -11.61 -19.57 42.24
CA LEU A 391 -12.75 -18.74 42.63
C LEU A 391 -14.06 -19.54 42.64
N ASP A 392 -14.28 -20.41 41.65
CA ASP A 392 -15.47 -21.26 41.60
C ASP A 392 -15.51 -22.28 42.74
N THR A 393 -14.35 -22.83 43.12
CA THR A 393 -14.25 -23.69 44.32
C THR A 393 -14.66 -22.92 45.58
N LYS A 394 -14.32 -21.63 45.69
CA LYS A 394 -14.74 -20.78 46.81
C LYS A 394 -16.23 -20.45 46.75
N ARG A 395 -16.80 -20.24 45.56
CA ARG A 395 -18.25 -20.06 45.37
C ARG A 395 -19.06 -21.29 45.77
N LEU A 396 -18.56 -22.49 45.47
CA LEU A 396 -19.19 -23.75 45.90
C LEU A 396 -19.17 -23.93 47.42
N ALA A 397 -18.09 -23.50 48.08
CA ALA A 397 -17.99 -23.57 49.54
C ALA A 397 -18.92 -22.56 50.24
N PHE A 398 -19.17 -21.40 49.63
CA PHE A 398 -20.02 -20.34 50.17
C PHE A 398 -21.00 -19.83 49.09
N PRO A 399 -22.24 -20.35 49.04
CA PRO A 399 -23.21 -20.02 47.99
C PRO A 399 -23.53 -18.53 47.82
N ARG A 400 -23.29 -17.71 48.85
CA ARG A 400 -23.44 -16.24 48.78
C ARG A 400 -22.46 -15.57 47.81
N PHE A 401 -21.31 -16.19 47.54
CA PHE A 401 -20.30 -15.65 46.63
C PHE A 401 -20.68 -15.76 45.14
N TYR A 402 -21.75 -16.47 44.79
CA TYR A 402 -22.27 -16.49 43.41
C TYR A 402 -22.88 -15.16 42.97
N PHE A 403 -23.30 -14.32 43.92
CA PHE A 403 -23.92 -13.02 43.63
C PHE A 403 -22.89 -11.88 43.51
N LEU A 404 -21.61 -12.20 43.70
CA LEU A 404 -20.50 -11.24 43.63
C LEU A 404 -19.76 -11.39 42.30
N SER A 405 -19.31 -10.25 41.75
CA SER A 405 -18.43 -10.27 40.59
C SER A 405 -17.08 -10.94 40.94
N SER A 406 -16.35 -11.41 39.94
CA SER A 406 -15.04 -12.03 40.19
C SER A 406 -14.03 -11.05 40.81
N SER A 407 -14.11 -9.76 40.49
CA SER A 407 -13.28 -8.72 41.13
C SER A 407 -13.66 -8.51 42.59
N ASP A 408 -14.95 -8.38 42.91
CA ASP A 408 -15.40 -8.18 44.30
C ASP A 408 -15.07 -9.40 45.16
N LEU A 409 -15.19 -10.60 44.58
CA LEU A 409 -14.82 -11.83 45.25
C LEU A 409 -13.32 -11.89 45.55
N LEU A 410 -12.47 -11.44 44.62
CA LEU A 410 -11.03 -11.34 44.85
C LEU A 410 -10.71 -10.31 45.93
N ASP A 411 -11.37 -9.15 45.93
CA ASP A 411 -11.19 -8.12 46.96
C ASP A 411 -11.57 -8.63 48.36
N ILE A 412 -12.68 -9.36 48.48
CA ILE A 412 -13.10 -9.99 49.75
C ILE A 412 -12.12 -11.07 50.19
N LEU A 413 -11.61 -11.88 49.26
CA LEU A 413 -10.62 -12.91 49.55
C LEU A 413 -9.27 -12.30 49.95
N SER A 414 -8.88 -11.18 49.35
CA SER A 414 -7.68 -10.42 49.71
C SER A 414 -7.78 -9.84 51.11
N ASN A 415 -8.91 -9.24 51.46
CA ASN A 415 -9.07 -8.53 52.74
C ASN A 415 -9.74 -9.39 53.83
N GLY A 416 -9.78 -10.72 53.67
CA GLY A 416 -10.48 -11.64 54.57
C GLY A 416 -9.99 -11.61 56.03
N THR A 417 -8.79 -11.08 56.27
CA THR A 417 -8.18 -10.85 57.60
C THR A 417 -8.57 -9.50 58.23
N ALA A 418 -9.13 -8.56 57.46
CA ALA A 418 -9.52 -7.23 57.88
C ALA A 418 -11.06 -7.05 57.84
N PRO A 419 -11.79 -7.39 58.92
CA PRO A 419 -13.25 -7.42 58.91
C PRO A 419 -13.93 -6.09 58.53
N GLN A 420 -13.29 -4.95 58.83
CA GLN A 420 -13.79 -3.61 58.47
C GLN A 420 -13.86 -3.36 56.96
N GLN A 421 -13.01 -4.01 56.16
CA GLN A 421 -12.98 -3.86 54.71
C GLN A 421 -13.94 -4.83 54.00
N VAL A 422 -14.23 -5.97 54.63
CA VAL A 422 -15.19 -6.96 54.13
C VAL A 422 -16.64 -6.55 54.44
N GLU A 423 -16.86 -5.77 55.49
CA GLU A 423 -18.19 -5.32 55.94
C GLU A 423 -18.96 -4.50 54.89
N VAL A 424 -18.25 -3.83 53.99
CA VAL A 424 -18.83 -3.09 52.85
C VAL A 424 -19.64 -4.01 51.92
N PHE A 425 -19.24 -5.29 51.83
CA PHE A 425 -19.85 -6.31 50.98
C PHE A 425 -20.91 -7.16 51.72
N ILE A 426 -21.16 -6.90 53.01
CA ILE A 426 -22.07 -7.68 53.88
C ILE A 426 -23.50 -7.06 53.95
N LYS A 427 -23.81 -6.05 53.13
CA LYS A 427 -25.13 -5.39 53.15
C LYS A 427 -26.29 -6.26 52.69
#